data_AF-A0A535PSE3-F1
#
_entry.id   AF-A0A535PSE3-F1
#
_cell.length_a   1.000
_cell.length_b   1.000
_cell.length_c   1.000
_cell.angle_alpha   90.00
_cell.angle_beta   90.00
_cell.angle_gamma   90.00
#
_symmetry.space_group_name_H-M   'P 1'
#
loop_
_entity.id
_entity.type
_entity.pdbx_description
1 polymer ?
#
loop_
_entity_poly.entity_id
_entity_poly.type
_entity_poly.pdbx_seq_one_letter_code
_entity_poly.pdbx_strand_id
1 'polypeptide(L)'
;MIYLLLIAIAVFLALCIWSVFNLSVSREAKKSENIRRENENMRRDYFMREGMPVNAKVRDVVLHEDRKQYEVFASWRSRETGRVFYLHEICMFPVDAAPGFQPNIERGSIITAWIILDQPASFIDQSW
;
A
#
# COMPACT_ATOMS: atom_id res chain seq x y z
N MET A 1 58.59 31.58 -6.02
CA MET A 1 57.26 32.24 -5.99
C MET A 1 56.25 31.63 -6.97
N ILE A 2 56.63 31.30 -8.21
CA ILE A 2 55.72 30.70 -9.21
C ILE A 2 55.08 29.39 -8.74
N TYR A 3 55.83 28.51 -8.06
CA TYR A 3 55.29 27.25 -7.54
C TYR A 3 54.21 27.42 -6.47
N LEU A 4 54.35 28.42 -5.58
CA LEU A 4 53.33 28.74 -4.57
C LEU A 4 52.03 29.26 -5.21
N LEU A 5 52.17 30.05 -6.29
CA LEU A 5 51.03 30.55 -7.06
C LEU A 5 50.26 29.40 -7.74
N LEU A 6 51.00 28.45 -8.33
CA LEU A 6 50.42 27.27 -8.99
C LEU A 6 49.68 26.37 -7.99
N ILE A 7 50.23 26.17 -6.78
CA ILE A 7 49.57 25.39 -5.72
C ILE A 7 48.28 26.10 -5.28
N ALA A 8 48.29 27.42 -5.10
CA ALA A 8 47.12 28.18 -4.69
C ALA A 8 45.97 28.08 -5.72
N ILE A 9 46.29 28.15 -7.02
CA ILE A 9 45.31 27.98 -8.10
C ILE A 9 44.74 26.56 -8.12
N ALA A 10 45.58 25.53 -7.93
CA ALA A 10 45.14 24.14 -7.89
C ALA A 10 44.18 23.86 -6.72
N VAL A 11 44.49 24.40 -5.53
CA VAL A 11 43.63 24.27 -4.34
C VAL A 11 42.29 24.98 -4.55
N PHE A 12 42.31 26.17 -5.14
CA PHE A 12 41.08 26.91 -5.44
C PHE A 12 40.18 26.16 -6.42
N LEU A 13 40.74 25.62 -7.50
CA LEU A 13 40.00 24.80 -8.46
C LEU A 13 39.41 23.54 -7.82
N ALA A 14 40.17 22.85 -6.96
CA ALA A 14 39.69 21.67 -6.24
C ALA A 14 38.49 21.99 -5.33
N LEU A 15 38.53 23.13 -4.61
CA LEU A 15 37.43 23.58 -3.78
C LEU A 15 36.18 23.96 -4.60
N CYS A 16 36.37 24.61 -5.75
CA CYS A 16 35.26 24.93 -6.66
C CYS A 16 34.58 23.66 -7.19
N ILE A 17 35.36 22.66 -7.63
CA ILE A 17 34.81 21.39 -8.13
C ILE A 17 34.07 20.64 -7.01
N TRP A 18 34.64 20.58 -5.80
CA TRP A 18 34.02 19.94 -4.63
C TRP A 18 32.69 20.58 -4.23
N SER A 19 32.63 21.92 -4.25
CA SER A 19 31.42 22.70 -3.96
C SER A 19 30.29 22.37 -4.94
N VAL A 20 30.58 22.40 -6.25
CA VAL A 20 29.60 22.12 -7.30
C VAL A 20 29.08 20.68 -7.19
N PHE A 21 29.96 19.72 -6.91
CA PHE A 21 29.60 18.31 -6.76
C PHE A 21 28.67 18.06 -5.55
N ASN A 22 28.94 18.69 -4.40
CA ASN A 22 28.06 18.55 -3.24
C ASN A 22 26.69 19.21 -3.46
N LEU A 23 26.66 20.33 -4.18
CA LEU A 23 25.41 21.01 -4.52
C LEU A 23 24.55 20.17 -5.48
N SER A 24 25.14 19.54 -6.50
CA SER A 24 24.41 18.68 -7.42
C SER A 24 23.86 17.43 -6.73
N VAL A 25 24.68 16.74 -5.92
CA VAL A 25 24.26 15.57 -5.14
C VAL A 25 23.14 15.91 -4.17
N SER A 26 23.24 17.03 -3.45
CA SER A 26 22.18 17.51 -2.54
C SER A 26 20.88 17.81 -3.28
N ARG A 27 20.97 18.36 -4.49
CA ARG A 27 19.81 18.70 -5.32
C ARG A 27 19.14 17.45 -5.89
N GLU A 28 19.91 16.46 -6.30
CA GLU A 28 19.39 15.15 -6.75
C GLU A 28 18.75 14.38 -5.60
N ALA A 29 19.36 14.36 -4.41
CA ALA A 29 18.79 13.75 -3.22
C ALA A 29 17.46 14.41 -2.80
N LYS A 30 17.38 15.75 -2.86
CA LYS A 30 16.11 16.48 -2.63
C LYS A 30 15.06 16.16 -3.69
N LYS A 31 15.47 16.01 -4.95
CA LYS A 31 14.57 15.64 -6.05
C LYS A 31 14.02 14.22 -5.88
N SER A 32 14.86 13.26 -5.53
CA SER A 32 14.43 11.87 -5.33
C SER A 32 13.49 11.75 -4.13
N GLU A 33 13.76 12.47 -3.03
CA GLU A 33 12.91 12.48 -1.85
C GLU A 33 11.55 13.12 -2.13
N ASN A 34 11.49 14.19 -2.93
CA ASN A 34 10.22 14.78 -3.35
C ASN A 34 9.39 13.82 -4.22
N ILE A 35 10.02 13.13 -5.18
CA ILE A 35 9.34 12.10 -6.00
C ILE A 35 8.82 10.96 -5.12
N ARG A 36 9.60 10.52 -4.13
CA ARG A 36 9.18 9.48 -3.17
C ARG A 36 7.93 9.91 -2.41
N ARG A 37 7.91 11.14 -1.89
CA ARG A 37 6.75 11.71 -1.16
C ARG A 37 5.52 11.86 -2.05
N GLU A 38 5.70 12.30 -3.29
CA GLU A 38 4.60 12.46 -4.24
C GLU A 38 3.95 11.11 -4.59
N ASN A 39 4.77 10.08 -4.86
CA ASN A 39 4.29 8.72 -5.06
C ASN A 39 3.57 8.16 -3.83
N GLU A 40 4.08 8.43 -2.64
CA GLU A 40 3.44 8.00 -1.39
C GLU A 40 2.09 8.70 -1.18
N ASN A 41 2.00 9.99 -1.49
CA ASN A 41 0.75 10.75 -1.45
C ASN A 41 -0.28 10.23 -2.46
N MET A 42 0.12 9.94 -3.70
CA MET A 42 -0.76 9.32 -4.69
C MET A 42 -1.24 7.94 -4.23
N ARG A 43 -0.35 7.13 -3.65
CA ARG A 43 -0.72 5.83 -3.09
C ARG A 43 -1.73 5.96 -1.96
N ARG A 44 -1.56 6.96 -1.08
CA ARG A 44 -2.51 7.25 0.01
C ARG A 44 -3.86 7.73 -0.53
N ASP A 45 -3.88 8.66 -1.49
CA ASP A 45 -5.14 9.15 -2.09
C ASP A 45 -5.90 8.01 -2.78
N TYR A 46 -5.18 7.11 -3.48
CA TYR A 46 -5.74 5.90 -4.04
C TYR A 46 -6.39 5.00 -2.97
N PHE A 47 -5.68 4.73 -1.87
CA PHE A 47 -6.24 3.94 -0.76
C PHE A 47 -7.44 4.60 -0.07
N MET A 48 -7.45 5.92 0.05
CA MET A 48 -8.59 6.65 0.64
C MET A 48 -9.83 6.61 -0.27
N ARG A 49 -9.64 6.54 -1.60
CA ARG A 49 -10.75 6.53 -2.57
C ARG A 49 -11.27 5.13 -2.90
N GLU A 50 -10.37 4.16 -3.09
CA GLU A 50 -10.72 2.83 -3.61
C GLU A 50 -10.52 1.70 -2.59
N GLY A 51 -9.82 1.97 -1.47
CA GLY A 51 -9.39 0.94 -0.53
C GLY A 51 -8.18 0.14 -1.02
N MET A 52 -7.69 -0.77 -0.20
CA MET A 52 -6.59 -1.68 -0.52
C MET A 52 -7.14 -3.10 -0.74
N PRO A 53 -6.75 -3.79 -1.82
CA PRO A 53 -7.13 -5.17 -2.01
C PRO A 53 -6.36 -6.07 -1.04
N VAL A 54 -7.09 -6.89 -0.29
CA VAL A 54 -6.53 -7.90 0.62
C VAL A 54 -7.08 -9.29 0.30
N ASN A 55 -6.20 -10.27 0.34
CA ASN A 55 -6.57 -11.67 0.19
C ASN A 55 -7.11 -12.18 1.54
N ALA A 56 -8.42 -12.42 1.59
CA ALA A 56 -9.09 -12.98 2.75
C ALA A 56 -9.43 -14.46 2.51
N LYS A 57 -9.20 -15.29 3.53
CA LYS A 57 -9.59 -16.69 3.53
C LYS A 57 -11.03 -16.81 4.00
N VAL A 58 -11.88 -17.40 3.17
CA VAL A 58 -13.28 -17.72 3.51
C VAL A 58 -13.27 -18.77 4.61
N ARG A 59 -13.92 -18.44 5.72
CA ARG A 59 -14.08 -19.32 6.89
C ARG A 59 -15.37 -20.09 6.83
N ASP A 60 -16.43 -19.46 6.34
CA ASP A 60 -17.75 -20.06 6.23
C ASP A 60 -18.59 -19.35 5.16
N VAL A 61 -19.57 -20.08 4.62
CA VAL A 61 -20.58 -19.57 3.69
C VAL A 61 -21.93 -20.14 4.11
N VAL A 62 -22.86 -19.25 4.47
CA VAL A 62 -24.19 -19.63 4.96
C VAL A 62 -25.22 -19.32 3.88
N LEU A 63 -25.94 -20.34 3.43
CA LEU A 63 -26.96 -20.21 2.39
C LEU A 63 -28.34 -19.96 3.02
N HIS A 64 -29.07 -18.97 2.50
CA HIS A 64 -30.44 -18.65 2.89
C HIS A 64 -31.35 -18.68 1.67
N GLU A 65 -31.83 -19.88 1.30
CA GLU A 65 -32.67 -20.08 0.12
C GLU A 65 -34.01 -19.33 0.20
N ASP A 66 -34.59 -19.22 1.40
CA ASP A 66 -35.84 -18.51 1.69
C ASP A 66 -35.78 -17.03 1.29
N ARG A 67 -34.59 -16.43 1.45
CA ARG A 67 -34.31 -15.01 1.19
C ARG A 67 -33.55 -14.79 -0.11
N LYS A 68 -33.22 -15.84 -0.85
CA LYS A 68 -32.34 -15.80 -2.02
C LYS A 68 -31.05 -15.03 -1.76
N GLN A 69 -30.39 -15.33 -0.65
CA GLN A 69 -29.13 -14.68 -0.25
C GLN A 69 -28.16 -15.69 0.34
N TYR A 70 -26.89 -15.32 0.44
CA TYR A 70 -25.87 -16.05 1.16
C TYR A 70 -24.95 -15.09 1.90
N GLU A 71 -24.44 -15.54 3.03
CA GLU A 71 -23.49 -14.77 3.84
C GLU A 71 -22.09 -15.35 3.69
N VAL A 72 -21.11 -14.49 3.45
CA VAL A 72 -19.70 -14.87 3.34
C VAL A 72 -18.96 -14.34 4.56
N PHE A 73 -18.37 -15.25 5.31
CA PHE A 73 -17.49 -14.93 6.43
C PHE A 73 -16.05 -15.19 6.03
N ALA A 74 -15.22 -14.15 5.98
CA ALA A 74 -13.81 -14.29 5.65
C ALA A 74 -12.92 -13.65 6.72
N SER A 75 -11.62 -13.98 6.66
CA SER A 75 -10.63 -13.39 7.56
C SER A 75 -9.28 -13.27 6.88
N TRP A 76 -8.52 -12.26 7.25
CA TRP A 76 -7.14 -12.10 6.82
C TRP A 76 -6.28 -11.66 7.99
N ARG A 77 -4.98 -11.90 7.88
CA ARG A 77 -3.99 -11.40 8.83
C ARG A 77 -3.28 -10.22 8.20
N SER A 78 -3.30 -9.06 8.85
CA SER A 78 -2.53 -7.89 8.42
C SER A 78 -1.04 -8.23 8.46
N ARG A 79 -0.33 -7.94 7.37
CA ARG A 79 1.13 -8.06 7.32
C ARG A 79 1.83 -7.00 8.18
N GLU A 80 1.20 -5.84 8.33
CA GLU A 80 1.75 -4.69 9.05
C GLU A 80 1.61 -4.86 10.56
N THR A 81 0.43 -5.24 11.05
CA THR A 81 0.15 -5.32 12.50
C THR A 81 0.15 -6.75 13.04
N GLY A 82 0.16 -7.76 12.18
CA GLY A 82 -0.02 -9.16 12.56
C GLY A 82 -1.42 -9.51 13.10
N ARG A 83 -2.34 -8.53 13.19
CA ARG A 83 -3.71 -8.73 13.70
C ARG A 83 -4.58 -9.45 12.68
N VAL A 84 -5.52 -10.26 13.17
CA VAL A 84 -6.53 -10.92 12.34
C VAL A 84 -7.76 -10.04 12.27
N PHE A 85 -8.21 -9.78 11.05
CA PHE A 85 -9.42 -9.03 10.76
C PHE A 85 -10.46 -9.97 10.16
N TYR A 86 -11.73 -9.58 10.31
CA TYR A 86 -12.88 -10.37 9.89
C TYR A 86 -13.73 -9.55 8.92
N LEU A 87 -14.20 -10.22 7.87
CA LEU A 87 -15.14 -9.72 6.90
C LEU A 87 -16.44 -10.52 7.05
N HIS A 88 -17.56 -9.81 7.03
CA HIS A 88 -18.89 -10.38 6.88
C HIS A 88 -19.61 -9.61 5.78
N GLU A 89 -20.03 -10.33 4.75
CA GLU A 89 -20.74 -9.75 3.61
C GLU A 89 -21.98 -10.57 3.31
N ILE A 90 -23.09 -9.89 3.00
CA ILE A 90 -24.36 -10.51 2.62
C ILE A 90 -24.55 -10.28 1.13
N CYS A 91 -24.65 -11.37 0.37
CA CYS A 91 -24.77 -11.33 -1.08
C CYS A 91 -26.13 -11.88 -1.51
N MET A 92 -26.76 -11.23 -2.48
CA MET A 92 -28.01 -11.72 -3.08
C MET A 92 -27.70 -12.76 -4.17
N PHE A 93 -28.62 -13.69 -4.40
CA PHE A 93 -28.53 -14.60 -5.53
C PHE A 93 -28.69 -13.81 -6.84
N PRO A 94 -28.07 -14.28 -7.94
CA PRO A 94 -28.39 -13.81 -9.28
C PRO A 94 -29.90 -13.87 -9.56
N VAL A 95 -30.41 -12.93 -10.33
CA VAL A 95 -31.86 -12.83 -10.64
C VAL A 95 -32.37 -14.10 -11.35
N ASP A 96 -31.51 -14.70 -12.16
CA ASP A 96 -31.71 -15.92 -12.95
C ASP A 96 -31.27 -17.21 -12.24
N ALA A 97 -30.95 -17.15 -10.94
CA ALA A 97 -30.54 -18.31 -10.18
C ALA A 97 -31.64 -19.38 -10.15
N ALA A 98 -31.27 -20.59 -10.59
CA ALA A 98 -32.14 -21.76 -10.54
C ALA A 98 -32.40 -22.22 -9.09
N PRO A 99 -33.48 -22.98 -8.84
CA PRO A 99 -33.66 -23.68 -7.57
C PRO A 99 -32.45 -24.56 -7.24
N GLY A 100 -31.95 -24.49 -6.01
CA GLY A 100 -30.73 -25.19 -5.59
C GLY A 100 -29.43 -24.48 -5.99
N PHE A 101 -29.47 -23.16 -6.24
CA PHE A 101 -28.28 -22.35 -6.49
C PHE A 101 -27.23 -22.52 -5.39
N GLN A 102 -25.98 -22.76 -5.81
CA GLN A 102 -24.81 -22.76 -4.94
C GLN A 102 -23.86 -21.64 -5.37
N PRO A 103 -23.46 -20.74 -4.45
CA PRO A 103 -22.48 -19.71 -4.78
C PRO A 103 -21.14 -20.37 -5.13
N ASN A 104 -20.42 -19.80 -6.10
CA ASN A 104 -19.07 -20.23 -6.48
C ASN A 104 -18.00 -19.73 -5.49
N ILE A 105 -18.32 -19.77 -4.19
CA ILE A 105 -17.46 -19.39 -3.08
C ILE A 105 -17.66 -20.46 -2.01
N GLU A 106 -16.57 -21.12 -1.65
CA GLU A 106 -16.58 -22.23 -0.70
C GLU A 106 -15.70 -21.92 0.50
N ARG A 107 -15.92 -22.67 1.58
CA ARG A 107 -15.06 -22.61 2.75
C ARG A 107 -13.62 -22.97 2.37
N GLY A 108 -12.68 -22.12 2.76
CA GLY A 108 -11.26 -22.28 2.47
C GLY A 108 -10.78 -21.55 1.23
N SER A 109 -11.68 -21.10 0.35
CA SER A 109 -11.34 -20.28 -0.81
C SER A 109 -10.69 -18.95 -0.38
N ILE A 110 -9.89 -18.39 -1.28
CA ILE A 110 -9.29 -17.06 -1.12
C ILE A 110 -10.09 -16.09 -1.98
N ILE A 111 -10.59 -15.04 -1.36
CA ILE A 111 -11.30 -13.94 -2.02
C ILE A 111 -10.52 -12.64 -1.85
N THR A 112 -10.69 -11.71 -2.79
CA THR A 112 -10.13 -10.36 -2.68
C THR A 112 -11.18 -9.44 -2.08
N ALA A 113 -10.90 -8.89 -0.90
CA ALA A 113 -11.72 -7.86 -0.27
C ALA A 113 -11.05 -6.50 -0.43
N TRP A 114 -11.82 -5.45 -0.73
CA TRP A 114 -11.33 -4.08 -0.79
C TRP A 114 -11.60 -3.40 0.55
N ILE A 115 -10.55 -3.09 1.30
CA ILE A 115 -10.67 -2.52 2.65
C ILE A 115 -10.22 -1.07 2.66
N ILE A 116 -11.00 -0.19 3.29
CA ILE A 116 -10.57 1.18 3.59
C ILE A 116 -10.01 1.15 5.01
N LEU A 117 -8.72 1.45 5.15
CA LEU A 117 -8.09 1.57 6.46
C LEU A 117 -8.31 3.01 6.95
N ASP A 118 -9.16 3.18 7.97
CA ASP A 118 -9.40 4.49 8.60
C ASP A 118 -8.16 5.10 9.26
N GLN A 119 -7.07 4.33 9.41
CA GLN A 119 -5.79 4.81 9.94
C GLN A 119 -4.66 4.64 8.93
N PRO A 120 -3.84 5.70 8.72
CA PRO A 120 -2.72 5.62 7.81
C PRO A 120 -1.68 4.61 8.31
N ALA A 121 -1.06 3.86 7.40
CA ALA A 121 0.01 2.90 7.71
C ALA A 121 1.15 3.51 8.55
N SER A 122 1.42 4.81 8.40
CA SER A 122 2.41 5.54 9.21
C SER A 122 2.08 5.62 10.71
N PHE A 123 0.82 5.43 11.12
CA PHE A 123 0.44 5.39 12.53
C PHE A 123 0.83 4.07 13.19
N ILE A 124 0.92 2.98 12.41
CA ILE A 124 1.40 1.66 12.87
C ILE A 124 2.90 1.72 13.15
N ASP A 125 3.68 2.43 12.32
CA ASP A 125 5.14 2.57 12.49
C ASP A 125 5.55 3.41 13.72
N GLN A 126 4.66 4.27 14.26
CA GLN A 126 4.95 5.11 15.42
C GLN A 126 4.45 4.56 16.76
N SER A 127 3.69 3.47 16.73
CA SER A 127 3.07 2.88 17.93
C SER A 127 3.63 1.50 18.29
N TRP A 128 4.82 1.17 17.80
CA TRP A 128 5.64 -0.01 18.16
C TRP A 128 7.02 0.42 18.66
#